data_AF-A0A7I7ZU09-F1
#
_entry.id   AF-A0A7I7ZU09-F1
#
_cell.length_a   1.000
_cell.length_b   1.000
_cell.length_c   1.000
_cell.angle_alpha   90.00
_cell.angle_beta   90.00
_cell.angle_gamma   90.00
#
_symmetry.space_group_name_H-M   'P 1'
#
loop_
_entity.id
_entity.type
_entity.pdbx_description
1 polymer ?
#
loop_
_entity_poly.entity_id
_entity_poly.type
_entity_poly.pdbx_seq_one_letter_code
_entity_poly.pdbx_strand_id
1 'polypeptide(L)' 'MDMAAAGTDNPLLDELKEPRDVLEKLTPEESALLLGLLRKARVAHQHGLDRSLDDGLKVLPRLIRPAARKILFGK' A
#
# COMPACT_ATOMS: atom_id res chain seq x y z
N MET A 1 3.06 -2.78 -39.12
CA MET A 1 2.35 -2.66 -37.84
C MET A 1 3.24 -1.87 -36.92
N ASP A 2 2.99 -0.57 -36.85
CA ASP A 2 3.76 0.40 -36.08
C ASP A 2 3.68 0.10 -34.57
N MET A 3 4.82 -0.22 -33.95
CA MET A 3 5.05 -0.07 -32.52
C MET A 3 5.65 1.32 -32.29
N ALA A 4 4.80 2.34 -32.28
CA ALA A 4 5.20 3.70 -31.92
C ALA A 4 4.42 4.16 -30.68
N ALA A 5 5.17 4.47 -29.62
CA ALA A 5 4.77 5.26 -28.46
C ALA A 5 3.71 4.69 -27.49
N ALA A 6 4.13 3.77 -26.60
CA ALA A 6 3.46 3.52 -25.32
C ALA A 6 4.36 3.96 -24.16
N GLY A 7 4.73 5.23 -24.15
CA GLY A 7 5.13 5.88 -22.92
C GLY A 7 3.86 6.44 -22.25
N THR A 8 3.75 6.31 -20.93
CA THR A 8 2.98 7.19 -20.03
C THR A 8 1.47 7.03 -19.80
N ASP A 9 0.84 5.87 -20.00
CA ASP A 9 -0.58 5.71 -19.55
C ASP A 9 -0.83 4.43 -18.72
N ASN A 10 0.10 4.00 -17.86
CA ASN A 10 -0.15 2.90 -16.92
C ASN A 10 0.32 3.23 -15.50
N PRO A 11 -0.48 4.02 -14.73
CA PRO A 11 -0.10 4.45 -13.39
C PRO A 11 0.11 3.30 -12.39
N LEU A 12 -0.44 2.12 -12.65
CA LEU A 12 -0.21 0.94 -11.80
C LEU A 12 1.16 0.31 -12.05
N LEU A 13 1.63 0.30 -13.31
CA LEU A 13 2.97 -0.14 -13.68
C LEU A 13 4.04 0.75 -13.05
N ASP A 14 3.82 2.07 -13.01
CA ASP A 14 4.75 3.03 -12.39
C ASP A 14 4.88 2.82 -10.87
N GLU A 15 3.78 2.44 -10.20
CA GLU A 15 3.73 2.23 -8.75
C GLU A 15 4.32 0.87 -8.32
N LEU A 16 3.96 -0.21 -9.00
CA LEU A 16 4.32 -1.58 -8.58
C LEU A 16 5.58 -2.12 -9.22
N LYS A 17 5.92 -1.66 -10.45
CA LYS A 17 7.02 -2.13 -11.30
C LYS A 17 6.95 -3.59 -11.75
N GLU A 18 6.34 -4.47 -10.95
CA GLU A 18 6.13 -5.91 -11.23
C GLU A 18 4.76 -6.37 -10.68
N PRO A 19 4.13 -7.42 -11.27
CA PRO A 19 4.56 -8.20 -12.42
C PRO A 19 4.29 -7.50 -13.76
N ARG A 20 5.35 -7.28 -14.54
CA ARG A 20 5.31 -6.41 -15.72
C ARG A 20 4.49 -6.97 -16.88
N ASP A 21 4.54 -8.27 -17.08
CA ASP A 21 3.83 -9.04 -18.12
C ASP A 21 2.30 -9.00 -18.00
N VAL A 22 1.79 -8.76 -16.79
CA VAL A 22 0.36 -8.57 -16.52
C VAL A 22 0.02 -7.09 -16.60
N LEU A 23 0.83 -6.24 -15.98
CA LEU A 23 0.59 -4.81 -15.89
C LEU A 23 0.60 -4.13 -17.26
N GLU A 24 1.50 -4.51 -18.17
CA GLU A 24 1.58 -3.98 -19.55
C GLU A 24 0.35 -4.28 -20.41
N LYS A 25 -0.49 -5.25 -20.02
CA LYS A 25 -1.72 -5.60 -20.75
C LYS A 25 -2.94 -4.78 -20.31
N LEU A 26 -2.83 -4.02 -19.22
CA LEU A 26 -3.94 -3.23 -18.68
C LEU A 26 -4.11 -1.94 -19.47
N THR A 27 -5.37 -1.54 -19.68
CA THR A 27 -5.65 -0.19 -20.19
C THR A 27 -5.34 0.87 -19.12
N PRO A 28 -5.21 2.14 -19.51
CA PRO A 28 -5.00 3.25 -18.59
C PRO A 28 -6.12 3.38 -17.54
N GLU A 29 -7.36 3.12 -17.93
CA GLU A 29 -8.52 3.19 -17.04
C GLU A 29 -8.54 2.03 -16.05
N GLU A 30 -8.23 0.82 -16.51
CA GLU A 30 -8.16 -0.39 -15.68
C GLU A 30 -7.03 -0.28 -14.66
N SER A 31 -5.87 0.20 -15.08
CA SER A 31 -4.72 0.42 -14.20
C SER A 31 -5.00 1.51 -13.16
N ALA A 32 -5.67 2.61 -13.52
CA ALA A 32 -6.09 3.64 -12.57
C ALA A 32 -7.08 3.11 -11.53
N LEU A 33 -8.04 2.27 -11.95
CA LEU A 33 -9.02 1.64 -11.05
C LEU A 33 -8.33 0.69 -10.06
N LEU A 34 -7.45 -0.18 -10.55
CA LEU A 34 -6.69 -1.10 -9.72
C LEU A 34 -5.72 -0.36 -8.76
N LEU A 35 -5.10 0.73 -9.21
CA LEU A 35 -4.28 1.58 -8.34
C LEU A 35 -5.11 2.19 -7.20
N GLY A 36 -6.33 2.63 -7.50
CA GLY A 36 -7.26 3.12 -6.48
C GLY A 36 -7.60 2.05 -5.44
N LEU A 37 -7.85 0.81 -5.88
CA LEU A 37 -8.11 -0.31 -4.98
C LEU A 37 -6.88 -0.69 -4.15
N LEU A 38 -5.69 -0.72 -4.77
CA LEU A 38 -4.42 -1.00 -4.09
C LEU A 38 -4.15 0.02 -2.98
N ARG A 39 -4.33 1.32 -3.26
CA ARG A 39 -4.15 2.38 -2.26
C ARG A 39 -5.11 2.22 -1.09
N LYS A 40 -6.39 1.94 -1.36
CA LYS A 40 -7.39 1.68 -0.32
C LYS A 40 -7.02 0.46 0.52
N ALA A 41 -6.60 -0.63 -0.12
CA ALA A 41 -6.17 -1.85 0.58
C ALA A 41 -4.93 -1.61 1.45
N ARG A 42 -3.93 -0.87 0.96
CA ARG A 42 -2.74 -0.49 1.74
C ARG A 42 -3.09 0.34 2.96
N VAL A 43 -3.96 1.34 2.81
CA VAL A 43 -4.43 2.17 3.93
C VAL A 43 -5.22 1.35 4.94
N ALA A 44 -6.14 0.48 4.47
CA ALA A 44 -6.89 -0.42 5.35
C ALA A 44 -5.97 -1.39 6.11
N HIS A 45 -4.96 -1.94 5.44
CA HIS A 45 -3.97 -2.81 6.05
C HIS A 45 -3.12 -2.06 7.08
N GLN A 46 -2.66 -0.84 6.79
CA GLN A 46 -1.92 -0.02 7.75
C GLN A 46 -2.78 0.30 8.98
N HIS A 47 -4.03 0.70 8.80
CA HIS A 47 -4.95 0.93 9.91
C HIS A 47 -5.23 -0.35 10.72
N GLY A 48 -5.32 -1.50 10.06
CA GLY A 48 -5.47 -2.80 10.73
C GLY A 48 -4.25 -3.14 11.60
N LEU A 49 -3.04 -2.89 11.09
CA LEU A 49 -1.80 -3.06 11.85
C LEU A 49 -1.75 -2.10 13.03
N ASP A 50 -1.99 -0.79 12.81
CA ASP A 50 -1.96 0.20 13.88
C ASP A 50 -3.00 -0.09 14.96
N ARG A 51 -4.20 -0.55 14.60
CA ARG A 51 -5.22 -1.00 15.57
C ARG A 51 -4.75 -2.22 16.36
N SER A 52 -4.12 -3.19 15.70
CA SER A 52 -3.62 -4.40 16.37
C SER A 52 -2.47 -4.07 17.33
N LEU A 53 -1.60 -3.13 16.96
CA LEU A 53 -0.55 -2.59 17.84
C LEU A 53 -1.17 -1.89 19.04
N ASP A 54 -2.19 -1.06 18.82
CA ASP A 54 -2.89 -0.36 19.90
C ASP A 54 -3.58 -1.33 20.85
N ASP A 55 -4.22 -2.37 20.33
CA ASP A 55 -4.84 -3.43 21.13
C ASP A 55 -3.81 -4.17 21.96
N GLY A 56 -2.65 -4.52 21.38
CA GLY A 56 -1.53 -5.12 22.11
C GLY A 56 -0.96 -4.21 23.21
N LEU A 57 -1.01 -2.89 23.03
CA LEU A 57 -0.54 -1.90 24.00
C LEU A 57 -1.61 -1.53 25.05
N LYS A 58 -2.88 -1.93 24.88
CA LYS A 58 -3.95 -1.61 25.83
C LYS A 58 -3.72 -2.25 27.21
N VAL A 59 -3.03 -3.39 27.25
CA VAL A 59 -2.63 -4.07 28.50
C VAL A 59 -1.65 -3.23 29.33
N LEU A 60 -0.95 -2.28 28.69
CA LEU A 60 -0.02 -1.40 29.37
C LEU A 60 -0.72 -0.14 29.89
N PRO A 61 -0.28 0.40 31.04
CA PRO A 61 -0.70 1.71 31.52
C PRO A 61 -0.49 2.79 30.47
N ARG A 62 -1.48 3.68 30.31
CA ARG A 62 -1.47 4.75 29.29
C ARG A 62 -0.17 5.55 29.25
N LEU A 63 0.45 5.78 30.40
CA LEU A 63 1.68 6.57 30.57
C LEU A 63 2.89 5.95 29.85
N ILE A 64 2.97 4.62 29.76
CA ILE A 64 4.13 3.92 29.18
C ILE A 64 3.91 3.45 27.74
N ARG A 65 2.67 3.53 27.22
CA ARG A 65 2.33 3.07 25.85
C ARG A 65 3.22 3.69 24.76
N PRO A 66 3.56 5.00 24.78
CA PRO A 66 4.42 5.59 23.75
C PRO A 66 5.84 5.01 23.78
N ALA A 67 6.40 4.82 24.99
CA ALA A 67 7.73 4.23 25.16
C ALA A 67 7.74 2.75 24.75
N ALA A 68 6.73 1.99 25.17
CA ALA A 68 6.57 0.59 24.79
C ALA A 68 6.38 0.40 23.28
N ARG A 69 5.61 1.30 22.62
CA ARG A 69 5.46 1.27 21.16
C ARG A 69 6.81 1.43 20.46
N LYS A 70 7.62 2.39 20.92
CA LYS A 70 8.95 2.66 20.37
C LYS A 70 9.91 1.48 20.59
N ILE A 71 9.85 0.83 21.74
CA ILE A 71 10.71 -0.32 22.08
C ILE A 71 10.30 -1.58 21.31
N LEU A 72 9.00 -1.90 21.28
CA LEU A 72 8.50 -3.16 20.73
C LEU A 72 8.37 -3.14 19.20
N PHE A 73 8.13 -1.97 18.61
CA PHE A 73 7.77 -1.85 17.19
C PHE A 73 8.62 -0.85 16.40
N GLY A 74 9.58 -0.16 17.03
CA GLY A 74 10.51 0.75 16.34
C GLY A 74 9.88 1.98 15.68
N LYS A 75 8.62 2.30 16.03
CA LYS A 75 7.81 3.40 15.46
C LYS A 75 7.68 4.56 16.45
#